data_AF-A0A6G1D344-F1
#
_entry.id   AF-A0A6G1D344-F1
#
_cell.length_a   1.000
_cell.length_b   1.000
_cell.length_c   1.000
_cell.angle_alpha   90.00
_cell.angle_beta   90.00
_cell.angle_gamma   90.00
#
_symmetry.space_group_name_H-M   'P 1'
#
loop_
_entity.id
_entity.type
_entity.pdbx_description
1 polymer ?
#
loop_
_entity_poly.entity_id
_entity_poly.type
_entity_poly.pdbx_seq_one_letter_code
_entity_poly.pdbx_strand_id
1 'polypeptide(L)'
;MAVALLRPVPCIVALAAVVIVAVAPGGVAGHTRGVRPGRAAGKQQPFTENATRAEEIERQFMEWVRYMGGLEHSTFHHALARAFPSYTLVVDKNPAFGDFTTIQAAVDSLPVINLVRVVIKVNAGTYTEKVNISPMRAFITLEGAGADRTIVQWGDTADSPSGRAGRPLGTYNSASFAVNAQYFLARNITFKNTSPVPKPGASGKQAVALRVSADNAAFVGCKFLGAQDTLYDHSGRHYYKECYIEGSVDFIFGNALSLYEVKLFPLLLFPREILFLSLLREIATTLCVLVSCTEVQI
;
A
#
# COMPACT_ATOMS: atom_id res chain seq x y z
N MET A 1 10.42 26.28 -62.22
CA MET A 1 9.99 25.84 -60.89
C MET A 1 9.77 24.34 -60.94
N ALA A 2 10.42 23.60 -60.04
CA ALA A 2 10.59 22.15 -60.12
C ALA A 2 9.27 21.38 -59.92
N VAL A 3 8.91 20.55 -60.91
CA VAL A 3 7.86 19.54 -60.80
C VAL A 3 8.52 18.25 -60.31
N ALA A 4 8.37 17.95 -59.02
CA ALA A 4 8.87 16.72 -58.42
C ALA A 4 7.93 15.56 -58.78
N LEU A 5 8.45 14.62 -59.58
CA LEU A 5 7.82 13.35 -59.91
C LEU A 5 7.68 12.48 -58.65
N LEU A 6 6.45 12.32 -58.17
CA LEU A 6 6.07 11.32 -57.17
C LEU A 6 6.27 9.91 -57.75
N ARG A 7 7.28 9.18 -57.26
CA ARG A 7 7.40 7.74 -57.48
C ARG A 7 6.41 6.99 -56.57
N PRO A 8 5.74 5.93 -57.04
CA PRO A 8 4.85 5.14 -56.21
C PRO A 8 5.66 4.30 -55.20
N VAL A 9 5.34 4.46 -53.91
CA VAL A 9 5.83 3.56 -52.85
C VAL A 9 5.07 2.24 -52.95
N PRO A 10 5.74 1.08 -53.00
CA PRO A 10 5.04 -0.20 -53.05
C PRO A 10 4.39 -0.48 -51.70
N CYS A 11 3.06 -0.60 -51.70
CA CYS A 11 2.28 -1.15 -50.59
C CYS A 11 2.67 -2.62 -50.36
N ILE A 12 3.58 -2.87 -49.42
CA ILE A 12 3.84 -4.22 -48.92
C ILE A 12 2.68 -4.59 -48.00
N VAL A 13 1.68 -5.27 -48.57
CA VAL A 13 0.67 -5.97 -47.79
C VAL A 13 1.36 -7.16 -47.13
N ALA A 14 1.74 -7.02 -45.86
CA ALA A 14 2.22 -8.13 -45.06
C ALA A 14 1.05 -9.05 -44.74
N LEU A 15 0.89 -10.12 -45.52
CA LEU A 15 0.06 -11.27 -45.14
C LEU A 15 0.70 -11.93 -43.91
N ALA A 16 0.18 -11.61 -42.73
CA ALA A 16 0.48 -12.39 -41.53
C ALA A 16 -0.23 -13.74 -41.66
N ALA A 17 0.53 -14.79 -41.93
CA ALA A 17 0.04 -16.16 -41.80
C ALA A 17 -0.30 -16.41 -40.32
N VAL A 18 -1.59 -16.48 -40.01
CA VAL A 18 -2.06 -16.94 -38.70
C VAL A 18 -1.82 -18.45 -38.65
N VAL A 19 -0.72 -18.86 -38.02
CA VAL A 19 -0.55 -20.26 -37.60
C VAL A 19 -1.47 -20.47 -36.41
N ILE A 20 -2.65 -21.06 -36.66
CA ILE A 20 -3.49 -21.60 -35.60
C ILE A 20 -2.78 -22.85 -35.08
N VAL A 21 -2.00 -22.69 -34.02
CA VAL A 21 -1.58 -23.84 -33.20
C VAL A 21 -2.80 -24.27 -32.41
N ALA A 22 -3.41 -25.39 -32.83
CA ALA A 22 -4.40 -26.09 -32.03
C ALA A 22 -3.72 -26.58 -30.75
N VAL A 23 -3.84 -25.81 -29.67
CA VAL A 23 -3.46 -26.26 -28.33
C VAL A 23 -4.57 -27.23 -27.89
N ALA A 24 -4.27 -28.53 -27.97
CA ALA A 24 -5.08 -29.54 -27.28
C ALA A 24 -5.18 -29.18 -25.80
N PRO A 25 -6.28 -29.53 -25.09
CA PRO A 25 -6.40 -29.29 -23.66
C PRO A 25 -5.46 -30.24 -22.91
N GLY A 26 -4.18 -29.93 -22.93
CA GLY A 26 -3.19 -30.51 -22.03
C GLY A 26 -3.48 -29.97 -20.65
N GLY A 27 -3.96 -30.84 -19.76
CA GLY A 27 -4.15 -30.51 -18.36
C GLY A 27 -2.92 -29.80 -17.82
N VAL A 28 -3.12 -28.59 -17.31
CA VAL A 28 -2.09 -27.90 -16.55
C VAL A 28 -1.91 -28.72 -15.28
N ALA A 29 -0.95 -29.64 -15.30
CA ALA A 29 -0.39 -30.22 -14.11
C ALA A 29 0.33 -29.08 -13.38
N GLY A 30 -0.42 -28.32 -12.58
CA GLY A 30 0.14 -27.44 -11.58
C GLY A 30 0.99 -28.31 -10.68
N HIS A 31 2.30 -28.23 -10.83
CA HIS A 31 3.23 -28.73 -9.83
C HIS A 31 3.13 -27.83 -8.61
N THR A 32 2.06 -27.98 -7.82
CA THR A 32 2.17 -27.73 -6.40
C THR A 32 3.19 -28.75 -5.91
N ARG A 33 4.39 -28.29 -5.53
CA ARG A 33 5.22 -29.08 -4.63
C ARG A 33 4.37 -29.23 -3.37
N GLY A 34 3.64 -30.33 -3.29
CA GLY A 34 2.97 -30.73 -2.07
C GLY A 34 3.96 -30.60 -0.93
N VAL A 35 3.49 -30.05 0.19
CA VAL A 35 4.25 -29.94 1.42
C VAL A 35 4.78 -31.33 1.75
N ARG A 36 6.05 -31.58 1.44
CA ARG A 36 6.75 -32.80 1.88
C ARG A 36 7.22 -32.50 3.30
N PRO A 37 6.72 -33.20 4.32
CA PRO A 37 7.25 -33.06 5.67
C PRO A 37 8.74 -33.37 5.63
N GLY A 38 9.54 -32.49 6.21
CA GLY A 38 10.98 -32.65 6.33
C GLY A 38 11.33 -34.00 6.96
N ARG A 39 12.34 -34.65 6.40
CA ARG A 39 12.82 -35.96 6.83
C ARG A 39 13.63 -35.82 8.12
N ALA A 40 12.96 -35.83 9.28
CA ALA A 40 13.56 -36.10 10.60
C ALA A 40 12.49 -36.63 11.59
N ALA A 41 12.43 -37.96 11.68
CA ALA A 41 12.00 -38.83 12.78
C ALA A 41 10.89 -38.37 13.78
N GLY A 42 9.73 -39.04 13.67
CA GLY A 42 8.78 -39.25 14.77
C GLY A 42 7.66 -40.18 14.30
N LYS A 43 7.43 -41.30 14.99
CA LYS A 43 6.31 -42.23 14.71
C LYS A 43 5.02 -41.42 14.51
N GLN A 44 4.29 -41.64 13.41
CA GLN A 44 2.87 -41.26 13.33
C GLN A 44 2.19 -41.85 14.56
N GLN A 45 1.73 -41.00 15.48
CA GLN A 45 0.88 -41.46 16.58
C GLN A 45 -0.37 -42.09 15.96
N PRO A 46 -0.76 -43.31 16.35
CA PRO A 46 -1.97 -43.92 15.82
C PRO A 46 -3.18 -43.09 16.22
N PHE A 47 -4.09 -42.94 15.27
CA PHE A 47 -5.32 -42.16 15.33
C PHE A 47 -6.15 -42.47 16.58
N THR A 48 -6.83 -41.47 17.14
CA THR A 48 -7.94 -41.72 18.07
C THR A 48 -9.12 -42.23 17.25
N GLU A 49 -9.56 -43.47 17.50
CA GLU A 49 -10.50 -44.24 16.67
C GLU A 49 -11.92 -43.64 16.49
N ASN A 50 -12.24 -42.49 17.10
CA ASN A 50 -13.60 -41.96 17.20
C ASN A 50 -13.87 -40.60 16.54
N ALA A 51 -12.94 -40.01 15.78
CA ALA A 51 -13.19 -38.73 15.11
C ALA A 51 -14.06 -38.92 13.85
N THR A 52 -15.14 -38.16 13.75
CA THR A 52 -15.97 -38.08 12.54
C THR A 52 -15.18 -37.42 11.40
N ARG A 53 -15.58 -37.71 10.15
CA ARG A 53 -14.95 -37.08 8.96
C ARG A 53 -15.00 -35.54 8.98
N ALA A 54 -16.02 -34.96 9.61
CA ALA A 54 -16.15 -33.51 9.76
C ALA A 54 -15.08 -32.95 10.70
N GLU A 55 -14.89 -33.56 11.87
CA GLU A 55 -13.86 -33.16 12.85
C GLU A 55 -12.44 -33.29 12.28
N GLU A 56 -12.21 -34.28 11.41
CA GLU A 56 -10.94 -34.43 10.70
C GLU A 56 -10.67 -33.26 9.75
N ILE A 57 -11.66 -32.84 8.97
CA ILE A 57 -11.56 -31.70 8.05
C ILE A 57 -11.30 -30.42 8.83
N GLU A 58 -12.02 -30.21 9.93
CA GLU A 58 -11.83 -29.06 10.81
C GLU A 58 -10.42 -29.04 11.42
N ARG A 59 -9.90 -30.19 11.87
CA ARG A 59 -8.54 -30.29 12.42
C ARG A 59 -7.48 -29.98 11.37
N GLN A 60 -7.59 -30.54 10.17
CA GLN A 60 -6.66 -30.26 9.07
C GLN A 60 -6.71 -28.79 8.66
N PHE A 61 -7.90 -28.18 8.64
CA PHE A 61 -8.05 -26.75 8.40
C PHE A 61 -7.36 -25.93 9.50
N MET A 62 -7.56 -26.27 10.77
CA MET A 62 -6.92 -25.56 11.89
C MET A 62 -5.39 -25.74 11.92
N GLU A 63 -4.87 -26.90 11.53
CA GLU A 63 -3.43 -27.13 11.34
C GLU A 63 -2.87 -26.26 10.21
N TRP A 64 -3.58 -26.17 9.09
CA TRP A 64 -3.21 -25.28 7.99
C TRP A 64 -3.24 -23.81 8.42
N VAL A 65 -4.28 -23.35 9.15
CA VAL A 65 -4.37 -21.99 9.69
C VAL A 65 -3.17 -21.69 10.60
N ARG A 66 -2.80 -22.61 11.50
CA ARG A 66 -1.63 -22.46 12.37
C ARG A 66 -0.32 -22.41 11.58
N TYR A 67 -0.16 -23.26 10.56
CA TYR A 67 1.01 -23.25 9.70
C TYR A 67 1.16 -21.94 8.93
N MET A 68 0.07 -21.47 8.32
CA MET A 68 0.05 -20.20 7.57
C MET A 68 0.28 -18.98 8.46
N GLY A 69 -0.14 -19.02 9.73
CA GLY A 69 0.08 -17.97 10.72
C GLY A 69 1.39 -18.09 11.51
N GLY A 70 2.14 -19.18 11.34
CA GLY A 70 3.35 -19.47 12.11
C GLY A 70 4.58 -18.72 11.61
N LEU A 71 5.46 -18.31 12.53
CA LEU A 71 6.71 -17.60 12.22
C LEU A 71 7.72 -18.42 11.38
N GLU A 72 7.53 -19.74 11.30
CA GLU A 72 8.35 -20.66 10.48
C GLU A 72 7.90 -20.71 9.00
N HIS A 73 6.82 -20.02 8.64
CA HIS A 73 6.39 -19.96 7.25
C HIS A 73 7.38 -19.13 6.41
N SER A 74 7.63 -19.55 5.16
CA SER A 74 8.63 -18.94 4.26
C SER A 74 8.47 -17.42 4.06
N THR A 75 7.23 -16.92 4.14
CA THR A 75 6.91 -15.49 4.08
C THR A 75 7.53 -14.69 5.24
N PHE A 76 7.60 -15.26 6.44
CA PHE A 76 8.24 -14.63 7.60
C PHE A 76 9.77 -14.74 7.51
N HIS A 77 10.32 -15.84 7.01
CA HIS A 77 11.76 -15.96 6.75
C HIS A 77 12.28 -14.90 5.79
N HIS A 78 11.53 -14.59 4.72
CA HIS A 78 11.88 -13.51 3.78
C HIS A 78 11.88 -12.13 4.42
N ALA A 79 10.94 -11.86 5.34
CA ALA A 79 10.89 -10.61 6.09
C ALA A 79 12.08 -10.47 7.05
N LEU A 80 12.39 -11.53 7.80
CA LEU A 80 13.48 -11.56 8.78
C LEU A 80 14.86 -11.45 8.13
N ALA A 81 15.08 -12.13 7.00
CA ALA A 81 16.35 -12.05 6.26
C ALA A 81 16.67 -10.63 5.75
N ARG A 82 15.68 -9.73 5.70
CA ARG A 82 15.78 -8.37 5.16
C ARG A 82 15.32 -7.31 6.18
N ALA A 83 15.41 -7.66 7.47
CA ALA A 83 15.11 -6.74 8.56
C ALA A 83 16.18 -5.64 8.69
N PHE A 84 17.44 -5.99 8.44
CA PHE A 84 18.57 -5.07 8.57
C PHE A 84 18.81 -4.27 7.29
N PRO A 85 19.07 -2.95 7.40
CA PRO A 85 19.32 -2.09 6.25
C PRO A 85 20.66 -2.43 5.58
N SER A 86 20.66 -2.51 4.25
CA SER A 86 21.88 -2.69 3.46
C SER A 86 22.61 -1.37 3.23
N TYR A 87 21.87 -0.28 3.00
CA TYR A 87 22.43 1.07 2.92
C TYR A 87 21.37 2.13 3.22
N THR A 88 21.82 3.38 3.37
CA THR A 88 20.99 4.55 3.68
C THR A 88 21.20 5.64 2.64
N LEU A 89 20.11 6.31 2.24
CA LEU A 89 20.10 7.55 1.47
C LEU A 89 19.59 8.68 2.36
N VAL A 90 20.13 9.88 2.20
CA VAL A 90 19.71 11.08 2.93
C VAL A 90 19.01 12.04 1.99
N VAL A 91 17.83 12.49 2.39
CA VAL A 91 17.06 13.54 1.72
C VAL A 91 17.11 14.79 2.58
N ASP A 92 17.59 15.90 2.01
CA ASP A 92 17.63 17.21 2.65
C ASP A 92 17.34 18.30 1.62
N LYS A 93 16.52 19.29 1.98
CA LYS A 93 16.21 20.42 1.10
C LYS A 93 17.45 21.21 0.69
N ASN A 94 18.49 21.20 1.53
CA ASN A 94 19.80 21.74 1.21
C ASN A 94 20.67 20.65 0.56
N PRO A 95 21.07 20.82 -0.71
CA PRO A 95 21.89 19.83 -1.43
C PRO A 95 23.28 19.61 -0.82
N ALA A 96 23.74 20.47 0.08
CA ALA A 96 24.99 20.25 0.81
C ALA A 96 24.90 19.18 1.91
N PHE A 97 23.69 18.80 2.34
CA PHE A 97 23.46 17.92 3.51
C PHE A 97 22.71 16.63 3.17
N GLY A 98 22.30 16.42 1.92
CA GLY A 98 21.58 15.22 1.48
C GLY A 98 22.09 14.71 0.14
N ASP A 99 21.91 13.41 -0.10
CA ASP A 99 22.15 12.78 -1.40
C ASP A 99 21.10 13.25 -2.43
N PHE A 100 19.90 13.61 -1.95
CA PHE A 100 18.79 14.10 -2.76
C PHE A 100 18.07 15.26 -2.07
N THR A 101 17.42 16.13 -2.86
CA THR A 101 16.59 17.24 -2.35
C THR A 101 15.11 16.92 -2.26
N THR A 102 14.68 15.78 -2.82
CA THR A 102 13.29 15.33 -2.86
C THR A 102 13.20 13.85 -2.55
N ILE A 103 12.11 13.42 -1.92
CA ILE A 103 11.85 12.02 -1.58
C ILE A 103 11.67 11.19 -2.86
N GLN A 104 10.96 11.70 -3.86
CA GLN A 104 10.72 10.99 -5.11
C GLN A 104 12.04 10.69 -5.85
N ALA A 105 12.98 11.64 -5.92
CA ALA A 105 14.29 11.40 -6.53
C ALA A 105 15.10 10.31 -5.81
N ALA A 106 15.05 10.27 -4.47
CA ALA A 106 15.70 9.20 -3.71
C ALA A 106 15.08 7.84 -4.01
N VAL A 107 13.74 7.76 -4.09
CA VAL A 107 13.02 6.53 -4.49
C VAL A 107 13.38 6.13 -5.93
N ASP A 108 13.50 7.09 -6.85
CA ASP A 108 13.78 6.83 -8.25
C ASP A 108 15.23 6.42 -8.53
N SER A 109 16.16 6.76 -7.63
CA SER A 109 17.55 6.31 -7.67
C SER A 109 17.72 4.80 -7.42
N LEU A 110 16.71 4.17 -6.80
CA LEU A 110 16.75 2.74 -6.49
C LEU A 110 16.58 1.90 -7.76
N PRO A 111 17.21 0.69 -7.81
CA PRO A 111 17.01 -0.22 -8.92
C PRO A 111 15.53 -0.55 -9.10
N VAL A 112 15.12 -0.78 -10.35
CA VAL A 112 13.72 -1.11 -10.69
C VAL A 112 13.20 -2.29 -9.86
N ILE A 113 14.05 -3.30 -9.65
CA ILE A 113 13.80 -4.42 -8.74
C ILE A 113 14.68 -4.21 -7.51
N ASN A 114 14.08 -3.87 -6.38
CA ASN A 114 14.80 -3.78 -5.10
C ASN A 114 14.59 -5.05 -4.26
N LEU A 115 15.70 -5.69 -3.86
CA LEU A 115 15.68 -6.95 -3.10
C LEU A 115 16.21 -6.80 -1.68
N VAL A 116 16.71 -5.61 -1.33
CA VAL A 116 17.38 -5.33 -0.05
C VAL A 116 16.71 -4.19 0.68
N ARG A 117 16.87 -4.15 2.01
CA ARG A 117 16.33 -3.07 2.83
C ARG A 117 17.11 -1.79 2.60
N VAL A 118 16.45 -0.73 2.12
CA VAL A 118 17.04 0.60 1.95
C VAL A 118 16.35 1.58 2.89
N VAL A 119 17.14 2.34 3.65
CA VAL A 119 16.60 3.42 4.51
C VAL A 119 16.75 4.74 3.79
N ILE A 120 15.65 5.45 3.59
CA ILE A 120 15.63 6.83 3.11
C ILE A 120 15.38 7.70 4.33
N LYS A 121 16.44 8.34 4.84
CA LYS A 121 16.35 9.31 5.94
C LYS A 121 15.97 10.67 5.39
N VAL A 122 14.89 11.23 5.88
CA VAL A 122 14.37 12.53 5.46
C VAL A 122 14.60 13.53 6.58
N ASN A 123 15.50 14.49 6.34
CA ASN A 123 15.79 15.54 7.31
C ASN A 123 14.61 16.49 7.46
N ALA A 124 14.59 17.22 8.58
CA ALA A 124 13.50 18.12 8.93
C ALA A 124 13.21 19.13 7.80
N GLY A 125 11.93 19.31 7.50
CA GLY A 125 11.46 20.20 6.44
C GLY A 125 10.08 19.82 5.93
N THR A 126 9.49 20.75 5.18
CA THR A 126 8.28 20.51 4.41
C THR A 126 8.64 20.26 2.95
N TYR A 127 8.35 19.06 2.48
CA TYR A 127 8.56 18.56 1.12
C TYR A 127 7.22 18.63 0.39
N THR A 128 7.07 19.60 -0.52
CA THR A 128 5.85 19.74 -1.33
C THR A 128 6.05 19.02 -2.66
N GLU A 129 5.76 17.73 -2.65
CA GLU A 129 5.94 16.84 -3.79
C GLU A 129 4.93 15.70 -3.71
N LYS A 130 4.59 15.15 -4.88
CA LYS A 130 3.78 13.93 -4.98
C LYS A 130 4.71 12.75 -5.09
N VAL A 131 4.56 11.76 -4.20
CA VAL A 131 5.45 10.60 -4.14
C VAL A 131 4.70 9.32 -4.51
N ASN A 132 5.28 8.51 -5.38
CA ASN A 132 4.75 7.20 -5.75
C ASN A 132 5.86 6.13 -5.72
N ILE A 133 5.70 5.14 -4.84
CA ILE A 133 6.58 3.98 -4.75
C ILE A 133 6.00 2.84 -5.59
N SER A 134 6.70 2.48 -6.67
CA SER A 134 6.33 1.39 -7.57
C SER A 134 6.31 0.03 -6.86
N PRO A 135 5.41 -0.91 -7.23
CA PRO A 135 5.35 -2.25 -6.64
C PRO A 135 6.66 -3.05 -6.69
N MET A 136 7.55 -2.74 -7.64
CA MET A 136 8.82 -3.45 -7.81
C MET A 136 9.94 -2.96 -6.86
N ARG A 137 9.69 -1.89 -6.09
CA ARG A 137 10.65 -1.28 -5.15
C ARG A 137 10.33 -1.65 -3.69
N ALA A 138 10.28 -2.95 -3.40
CA ALA A 138 10.01 -3.47 -2.06
C ALA A 138 11.10 -3.10 -1.03
N PHE A 139 10.86 -3.33 0.27
CA PHE A 139 11.84 -3.17 1.36
C PHE A 139 12.40 -1.75 1.54
N ILE A 140 11.61 -0.71 1.28
CA ILE A 140 11.98 0.66 1.61
C ILE A 140 11.57 0.98 3.05
N THR A 141 12.46 1.61 3.81
CA THR A 141 12.15 2.29 5.06
C THR A 141 12.27 3.79 4.85
N LEU A 142 11.19 4.55 5.03
CA LEU A 142 11.19 6.00 5.07
C LEU A 142 11.28 6.47 6.53
N GLU A 143 12.32 7.22 6.89
CA GLU A 143 12.57 7.65 8.26
C GLU A 143 12.69 9.17 8.32
N GLY A 144 11.68 9.84 8.89
CA GLY A 144 11.76 11.28 9.12
C GLY A 144 12.56 11.62 10.38
N ALA A 145 13.05 12.86 10.45
CA ALA A 145 13.68 13.41 11.64
C ALA A 145 12.69 13.64 12.81
N GLY A 146 11.43 13.23 12.71
CA GLY A 146 10.37 13.51 13.69
C GLY A 146 9.11 13.97 12.97
N ALA A 147 7.95 13.43 13.37
CA ALA A 147 6.72 13.64 12.61
C ALA A 147 6.26 15.11 12.62
N ASP A 148 6.53 15.85 13.69
CA ASP A 148 6.26 17.30 13.76
C ASP A 148 7.22 18.16 12.93
N ARG A 149 8.34 17.58 12.49
CA ARG A 149 9.43 18.31 11.83
C ARG A 149 9.62 17.93 10.36
N THR A 150 9.06 16.80 9.95
CA THR A 150 9.25 16.22 8.62
C THR A 150 7.89 15.97 7.99
N ILE A 151 7.53 16.77 7.00
CA ILE A 151 6.19 16.77 6.39
C ILE A 151 6.36 16.58 4.88
N VAL A 152 5.75 15.53 4.33
CA VAL A 152 5.54 15.41 2.89
C VAL A 152 4.09 15.77 2.59
N GLN A 153 3.88 16.68 1.62
CA GLN A 153 2.56 17.21 1.33
C GLN A 153 2.30 17.42 -0.16
N TRP A 154 1.03 17.25 -0.54
CA TRP A 154 0.50 17.60 -1.84
C TRP A 154 -0.96 18.06 -1.70
N GLY A 155 -1.58 18.55 -2.79
CA GLY A 155 -2.89 19.22 -2.72
C GLY A 155 -3.91 18.76 -3.77
N ASP A 156 -3.79 17.53 -4.27
CA ASP A 156 -4.74 17.00 -5.24
C ASP A 156 -6.05 16.57 -4.57
N THR A 157 -7.17 16.79 -5.27
CA THR A 157 -8.49 16.20 -4.96
C THR A 157 -8.91 15.23 -6.05
N ALA A 158 -9.98 14.46 -5.83
CA ALA A 158 -10.54 13.58 -6.86
C ALA A 158 -10.93 14.35 -8.13
N ASP A 159 -11.42 15.59 -7.99
CA ASP A 159 -11.74 16.48 -9.11
C ASP A 159 -10.55 17.26 -9.70
N SER A 160 -9.32 17.06 -9.22
CA SER A 160 -8.15 17.72 -9.81
C SER A 160 -8.10 17.44 -11.33
N PRO A 161 -7.94 18.47 -12.20
CA PRO A 161 -7.91 18.31 -13.65
C PRO A 161 -6.56 17.75 -14.18
N SER A 162 -5.72 17.24 -13.28
CA SER A 162 -4.40 16.67 -13.57
C SER A 162 -4.45 15.19 -13.99
N GLY A 163 -5.65 14.62 -14.15
CA GLY A 163 -5.83 13.26 -14.64
C GLY A 163 -5.56 13.12 -16.15
N ARG A 164 -5.55 11.86 -16.61
CA ARG A 164 -5.27 11.53 -18.02
C ARG A 164 -6.27 12.21 -18.95
N ALA A 165 -5.75 12.90 -19.97
CA ALA A 165 -6.55 13.66 -20.94
C ALA A 165 -7.47 14.73 -20.30
N GLY A 166 -7.05 15.32 -19.18
CA GLY A 166 -7.79 16.39 -18.50
C GLY A 166 -9.01 15.90 -17.72
N ARG A 167 -9.18 14.59 -17.56
CA ARG A 167 -10.25 14.01 -16.73
C ARG A 167 -9.95 14.23 -15.24
N PRO A 168 -10.99 14.20 -14.38
CA PRO A 168 -10.81 14.12 -12.93
C PRO A 168 -9.83 13.00 -12.56
N LEU A 169 -8.95 13.31 -11.61
CA LEU A 169 -7.91 12.41 -11.12
C LEU A 169 -8.49 11.15 -10.45
N GLY A 170 -9.63 11.32 -9.77
CA GLY A 170 -10.28 10.33 -8.92
C GLY A 170 -9.58 10.17 -7.55
N THR A 171 -10.29 9.62 -6.57
CA THR A 171 -9.78 9.44 -5.20
C THR A 171 -8.46 8.65 -5.16
N TYR A 172 -8.36 7.57 -5.94
CA TYR A 172 -7.17 6.72 -5.95
C TYR A 172 -5.88 7.48 -6.30
N ASN A 173 -5.95 8.39 -7.27
CA ASN A 173 -4.79 9.15 -7.73
C ASN A 173 -4.63 10.49 -7.02
N SER A 174 -5.55 10.91 -6.14
CA SER A 174 -5.41 12.15 -5.35
C SER A 174 -4.39 12.04 -4.21
N ALA A 175 -3.89 10.82 -3.94
CA ALA A 175 -2.89 10.53 -2.92
C ALA A 175 -1.64 11.42 -3.04
N SER A 176 -1.31 12.14 -1.97
CA SER A 176 -0.07 12.91 -1.85
C SER A 176 1.15 11.98 -1.82
N PHE A 177 0.99 10.85 -1.13
CA PHE A 177 1.97 9.78 -1.07
C PHE A 177 1.29 8.44 -1.38
N ALA A 178 1.83 7.68 -2.33
CA ALA A 178 1.31 6.38 -2.74
C ALA A 178 2.36 5.27 -2.53
N VAL A 179 2.04 4.31 -1.67
CA VAL A 179 2.85 3.12 -1.41
C VAL A 179 2.22 1.93 -2.13
N ASN A 180 2.90 1.40 -3.14
CA ASN A 180 2.47 0.15 -3.80
C ASN A 180 3.47 -1.00 -3.59
N ALA A 181 4.50 -0.79 -2.78
CA ALA A 181 5.61 -1.72 -2.59
C ALA A 181 5.54 -2.47 -1.25
N GLN A 182 5.76 -3.79 -1.31
CA GLN A 182 5.70 -4.66 -0.14
C GLN A 182 6.83 -4.39 0.86
N TYR A 183 6.58 -4.74 2.13
CA TYR A 183 7.54 -4.56 3.23
C TYR A 183 7.99 -3.12 3.48
N PHE A 184 7.17 -2.15 3.04
CA PHE A 184 7.39 -0.73 3.27
C PHE A 184 7.28 -0.40 4.76
N LEU A 185 8.22 0.37 5.27
CA LEU A 185 8.16 0.92 6.61
C LEU A 185 8.21 2.44 6.54
N ALA A 186 7.37 3.13 7.30
CA ALA A 186 7.55 4.55 7.57
C ALA A 186 7.65 4.78 9.06
N ARG A 187 8.53 5.69 9.47
CA ARG A 187 8.62 6.13 10.86
C ARG A 187 8.86 7.63 10.99
N ASN A 188 8.26 8.23 12.01
CA ASN A 188 8.54 9.60 12.44
C ASN A 188 8.40 10.66 11.32
N ILE A 189 7.39 10.53 10.47
CA ILE A 189 7.12 11.45 9.34
C ILE A 189 5.62 11.74 9.22
N THR A 190 5.27 12.93 8.74
CA THR A 190 3.88 13.34 8.46
C THR A 190 3.59 13.26 6.97
N PHE A 191 2.48 12.61 6.62
CA PHE A 191 1.87 12.63 5.29
C PHE A 191 0.66 13.56 5.32
N LYS A 192 0.60 14.52 4.42
CA LYS A 192 -0.46 15.54 4.42
C LYS A 192 -1.05 15.77 3.03
N ASN A 193 -2.38 15.79 2.95
CA ASN A 193 -3.06 16.46 1.85
C ASN A 193 -3.47 17.86 2.30
N THR A 194 -3.14 18.89 1.50
CA THR A 194 -3.40 20.29 1.84
C THR A 194 -4.76 20.79 1.38
N SER A 195 -5.58 19.95 0.74
CA SER A 195 -6.94 20.32 0.35
C SER A 195 -7.75 20.75 1.59
N PRO A 196 -8.49 21.87 1.53
CA PRO A 196 -9.31 22.32 2.65
C PRO A 196 -10.48 21.38 2.89
N VAL A 197 -11.07 21.48 4.08
CA VAL A 197 -12.28 20.72 4.41
C VAL A 197 -13.42 21.12 3.45
N PRO A 198 -14.07 20.15 2.78
CA PRO A 198 -15.13 20.46 1.84
C PRO A 198 -16.34 21.12 2.52
N LYS A 199 -17.01 22.01 1.79
CA LYS A 199 -18.34 22.49 2.19
C LYS A 199 -19.36 21.35 2.12
N PRO A 200 -20.40 21.34 2.97
CA PRO A 200 -21.48 20.37 2.87
C PRO A 200 -22.05 20.28 1.44
N GLY A 201 -22.21 19.06 0.94
CA GLY A 201 -22.73 18.80 -0.41
C GLY A 201 -21.72 18.99 -1.56
N ALA A 202 -20.45 19.32 -1.29
CA ALA A 202 -19.44 19.41 -2.34
C ALA A 202 -19.08 18.01 -2.88
N SER A 203 -19.06 17.85 -4.19
CA SER A 203 -18.62 16.62 -4.87
C SER A 203 -17.13 16.68 -5.22
N GLY A 204 -16.50 15.50 -5.30
CA GLY A 204 -15.14 15.33 -5.82
C GLY A 204 -14.02 15.96 -4.98
N LYS A 205 -14.29 16.21 -3.70
CA LYS A 205 -13.35 16.81 -2.73
C LYS A 205 -12.58 15.80 -1.89
N GLN A 206 -12.69 14.51 -2.20
CA GLN A 206 -11.86 13.46 -1.63
C GLN A 206 -10.38 13.77 -1.88
N ALA A 207 -9.56 13.76 -0.85
CA ALA A 207 -8.20 14.28 -0.90
C ALA A 207 -7.26 13.44 -0.03
N VAL A 208 -6.65 12.43 -0.65
CA VAL A 208 -5.89 11.41 0.06
C VAL A 208 -4.50 11.93 0.45
N ALA A 209 -4.14 11.79 1.74
CA ALA A 209 -2.81 12.12 2.25
C ALA A 209 -1.83 10.97 2.01
N LEU A 210 -2.25 9.75 2.35
CA LEU A 210 -1.50 8.52 2.09
C LEU A 210 -2.43 7.45 1.52
N ARG A 211 -1.99 6.79 0.45
CA ARG A 211 -2.58 5.53 -0.03
C ARG A 211 -1.60 4.39 0.14
N VAL A 212 -2.07 3.26 0.68
CA VAL A 212 -1.26 2.04 0.85
C VAL A 212 -1.92 0.86 0.12
N SER A 213 -1.23 0.32 -0.87
CA SER A 213 -1.67 -0.79 -1.71
C SER A 213 -0.55 -1.83 -1.80
N ALA A 214 -0.16 -2.37 -0.64
CA ALA A 214 1.00 -3.25 -0.53
C ALA A 214 0.89 -4.20 0.66
N ASP A 215 1.45 -5.39 0.55
CA ASP A 215 1.45 -6.32 1.67
C ASP A 215 2.62 -6.07 2.65
N ASN A 216 2.37 -6.31 3.94
CA ASN A 216 3.32 -6.17 5.05
C ASN A 216 3.90 -4.74 5.20
N ALA A 217 3.06 -3.71 5.14
CA ALA A 217 3.49 -2.34 5.41
C ALA A 217 3.33 -1.97 6.88
N ALA A 218 4.20 -1.12 7.43
CA ALA A 218 4.01 -0.59 8.77
C ALA A 218 4.40 0.88 8.91
N PHE A 219 3.71 1.55 9.84
CA PHE A 219 3.83 2.97 10.12
C PHE A 219 3.97 3.16 11.63
N VAL A 220 5.04 3.81 12.07
CA VAL A 220 5.35 3.97 13.50
C VAL A 220 5.65 5.43 13.83
N GLY A 221 4.87 6.04 14.72
CA GLY A 221 5.05 7.44 15.09
C GLY A 221 4.79 8.42 13.94
N CYS A 222 3.98 8.03 12.95
CA CYS A 222 3.65 8.86 11.79
C CYS A 222 2.39 9.71 12.03
N LYS A 223 2.22 10.77 11.24
CA LYS A 223 0.95 11.51 11.19
C LYS A 223 0.34 11.49 9.80
N PHE A 224 -0.98 11.44 9.73
CA PHE A 224 -1.76 11.46 8.51
C PHE A 224 -2.78 12.59 8.63
N LEU A 225 -2.59 13.64 7.84
CA LEU A 225 -3.35 14.89 7.95
C LEU A 225 -4.11 15.16 6.67
N GLY A 226 -5.41 15.36 6.77
CA GLY A 226 -6.26 15.65 5.61
C GLY A 226 -7.66 16.05 6.04
N ALA A 227 -8.56 16.08 5.06
CA ALA A 227 -9.97 16.37 5.29
C ALA A 227 -10.82 15.13 4.96
N GLN A 228 -11.41 15.06 3.77
CA GLN A 228 -12.15 13.88 3.32
C GLN A 228 -11.17 12.85 2.74
N ASP A 229 -11.34 11.57 3.08
CA ASP A 229 -10.54 10.46 2.55
C ASP A 229 -9.04 10.53 2.90
N THR A 230 -8.68 10.95 4.13
CA THR A 230 -7.27 11.18 4.52
C THR A 230 -6.35 9.97 4.31
N LEU A 231 -6.69 8.81 4.90
CA LEU A 231 -5.90 7.58 4.83
C LEU A 231 -6.64 6.54 3.99
N TYR A 232 -6.15 6.30 2.78
CA TYR A 232 -6.65 5.26 1.91
C TYR A 232 -5.88 3.96 2.14
N ASP A 233 -6.35 3.19 3.12
CA ASP A 233 -5.86 1.87 3.53
C ASP A 233 -6.33 0.79 2.53
N HIS A 234 -5.93 0.95 1.28
CA HIS A 234 -6.58 0.35 0.11
C HIS A 234 -6.55 -1.18 0.10
N SER A 235 -5.37 -1.81 0.21
CA SER A 235 -5.26 -3.28 0.14
C SER A 235 -3.93 -3.79 0.71
N GLY A 236 -3.97 -4.93 1.41
CA GLY A 236 -2.78 -5.58 1.98
C GLY A 236 -2.94 -5.81 3.48
N ARG A 237 -1.83 -6.17 4.14
CA ARG A 237 -1.75 -6.25 5.61
C ARG A 237 -0.89 -5.12 6.14
N HIS A 238 -1.46 -4.27 6.98
CA HIS A 238 -0.76 -3.10 7.49
C HIS A 238 -0.79 -3.01 9.01
N TYR A 239 0.22 -2.36 9.57
CA TYR A 239 0.32 -2.11 10.99
C TYR A 239 0.61 -0.64 11.26
N TYR A 240 -0.24 0.02 12.05
CA TYR A 240 -0.10 1.42 12.43
C TYR A 240 0.08 1.51 13.94
N LYS A 241 1.25 1.98 14.39
CA LYS A 241 1.60 2.09 15.81
C LYS A 241 1.95 3.52 16.17
N GLU A 242 1.43 4.01 17.30
CA GLU A 242 1.75 5.35 17.82
C GLU A 242 1.52 6.46 16.79
N CYS A 243 0.61 6.22 15.82
CA CYS A 243 0.31 7.16 14.77
C CYS A 243 -0.81 8.12 15.19
N TYR A 244 -0.86 9.26 14.52
CA TYR A 244 -1.95 10.24 14.62
C TYR A 244 -2.66 10.37 13.28
N ILE A 245 -3.97 10.20 13.25
CA ILE A 245 -4.79 10.33 12.03
C ILE A 245 -5.84 11.42 12.24
N GLU A 246 -5.86 12.40 11.35
CA GLU A 246 -6.79 13.54 11.35
C GLU A 246 -7.58 13.61 10.04
N GLY A 247 -8.89 13.81 10.16
CA GLY A 247 -9.75 14.08 9.01
C GLY A 247 -11.22 14.25 9.38
N SER A 248 -12.07 14.32 8.36
CA SER A 248 -13.51 14.62 8.45
C SER A 248 -14.36 13.41 8.06
N VAL A 249 -14.82 13.33 6.81
CA VAL A 249 -15.61 12.23 6.25
C VAL A 249 -14.69 11.13 5.72
N ASP A 250 -15.00 9.87 6.03
CA ASP A 250 -14.30 8.67 5.55
C ASP A 250 -12.76 8.75 5.66
N PHE A 251 -12.26 9.39 6.71
CA PHE A 251 -10.85 9.75 6.82
C PHE A 251 -9.91 8.55 7.02
N ILE A 252 -10.45 7.36 7.30
CA ILE A 252 -9.79 6.05 7.16
C ILE A 252 -10.75 5.16 6.38
N PHE A 253 -10.31 4.66 5.22
CA PHE A 253 -11.14 3.84 4.33
C PHE A 253 -10.29 2.92 3.46
N GLY A 254 -10.87 1.87 2.90
CA GLY A 254 -10.19 0.91 2.01
C GLY A 254 -10.60 -0.52 2.29
N ASN A 255 -9.82 -1.51 1.85
CA ASN A 255 -10.10 -2.94 1.99
C ASN A 255 -8.91 -3.72 2.59
N ALA A 256 -7.95 -3.04 3.23
CA ALA A 256 -6.81 -3.69 3.88
C ALA A 256 -7.19 -4.37 5.20
N LEU A 257 -6.41 -5.40 5.55
CA LEU A 257 -6.45 -6.05 6.86
C LEU A 257 -5.43 -5.38 7.77
N SER A 258 -5.88 -4.45 8.59
CA SER A 258 -4.98 -3.55 9.32
C SER A 258 -5.17 -3.61 10.83
N LEU A 259 -4.05 -3.58 11.54
CA LEU A 259 -4.00 -3.40 12.98
C LEU A 259 -3.63 -1.95 13.30
N TYR A 260 -4.53 -1.27 14.01
CA TYR A 260 -4.33 0.11 14.44
C TYR A 260 -4.11 0.19 15.94
N GLU A 261 -2.98 0.74 16.36
CA GLU A 261 -2.64 1.14 17.72
C GLU A 261 -2.35 2.65 17.74
N VAL A 262 -3.38 3.45 17.46
CA VAL A 262 -3.25 4.86 17.04
C VAL A 262 -4.06 5.82 17.91
N LYS A 263 -3.80 7.13 17.74
CA LYS A 263 -4.65 8.23 18.23
C LYS A 263 -5.45 8.80 17.06
N LEU A 264 -6.77 8.90 17.20
CA LEU A 264 -7.68 9.44 16.18
C LEU A 264 -8.17 10.84 16.58
N PHE A 265 -8.30 11.75 15.60
CA PHE A 265 -8.85 13.09 15.80
C PHE A 265 -9.84 13.47 14.69
N PRO A 266 -11.16 13.35 14.93
CA PRO A 266 -12.17 13.75 13.96
C PRO A 266 -12.36 15.28 13.94
N LEU A 267 -12.28 15.88 12.75
CA LEU A 267 -12.67 17.27 12.48
C LEU A 267 -14.21 17.35 12.45
N LEU A 268 -14.82 17.47 13.63
CA LEU A 268 -16.27 17.61 13.76
C LEU A 268 -16.74 18.95 13.19
N LEU A 269 -17.28 18.95 11.96
CA LEU A 269 -17.95 20.11 11.37
C LEU A 269 -19.44 19.87 11.04
N PHE A 270 -20.03 18.74 11.44
CA PHE A 270 -21.46 18.50 11.22
C PHE A 270 -22.27 18.67 12.50
N PRO A 271 -23.36 19.47 12.49
CA PRO A 271 -24.36 19.43 13.54
C PRO A 271 -25.01 18.03 13.52
N ARG A 272 -25.31 17.51 14.71
CA ARG A 272 -25.87 16.19 15.00
C ARG A 272 -26.87 15.72 13.93
N GLU A 273 -26.43 14.83 13.05
CA GLU A 273 -27.14 13.68 12.45
C GLU A 273 -26.34 13.20 11.23
N ILE A 274 -26.17 11.88 11.13
CA ILE A 274 -25.37 11.16 10.11
C ILE A 274 -23.86 11.17 10.41
N LEU A 275 -23.52 10.43 11.45
CA LEU A 275 -22.20 9.88 11.65
C LEU A 275 -22.16 8.55 10.85
N PHE A 276 -21.64 8.54 9.62
CA PHE A 276 -21.24 7.28 8.97
C PHE A 276 -19.93 6.81 9.59
N LEU A 277 -20.04 6.41 10.86
CA LEU A 277 -19.06 5.62 11.56
C LEU A 277 -19.50 4.18 11.34
N SER A 278 -19.07 3.55 10.24
CA SER A 278 -19.12 2.09 10.15
C SER A 278 -18.21 1.56 11.26
N LEU A 279 -18.83 1.28 12.40
CA LEU A 279 -18.26 0.87 13.68
C LEU A 279 -17.25 1.87 14.27
N LEU A 280 -17.70 2.70 15.22
CA LEU A 280 -17.04 2.84 16.52
C LEU A 280 -17.98 3.59 17.48
N ARG A 281 -18.74 2.83 18.27
CA ARG A 281 -19.33 3.35 19.50
C ARG A 281 -18.30 3.15 20.62
N GLU A 282 -18.16 4.21 21.40
CA GLU A 282 -17.40 4.37 22.65
C GLU A 282 -15.94 4.87 22.55
N ILE A 283 -15.70 5.88 23.38
CA ILE A 283 -14.65 6.90 23.33
C ILE A 283 -13.54 6.54 24.32
N ALA A 284 -12.32 6.98 23.99
CA ALA A 284 -11.12 7.15 24.80
C ALA A 284 -10.08 6.00 24.80
N THR A 285 -8.95 6.32 24.15
CA THR A 285 -7.56 5.86 24.39
C THR A 285 -7.22 4.39 24.10
N THR A 286 -6.32 4.23 23.13
CA THR A 286 -5.67 2.98 22.69
C THR A 286 -6.66 1.90 22.27
N LEU A 287 -7.27 2.15 21.13
CA LEU A 287 -8.14 1.20 20.48
C LEU A 287 -7.28 0.36 19.53
N CYS A 288 -7.05 -0.90 19.90
CA CYS A 288 -6.46 -1.94 19.05
C CYS A 288 -7.55 -2.40 18.08
N VAL A 289 -7.78 -1.68 16.98
CA VAL A 289 -8.79 -2.10 15.99
C VAL A 289 -8.13 -2.99 14.96
N LEU A 290 -8.56 -4.24 14.90
CA LEU A 290 -8.41 -5.07 13.72
C LEU A 290 -9.57 -4.69 12.80
N VAL A 291 -9.38 -3.66 11.98
CA VAL A 291 -10.40 -3.26 11.00
C VAL A 291 -10.21 -4.17 9.79
N SER A 292 -11.15 -5.09 9.57
CA SER A 292 -11.38 -5.62 8.23
C SER A 292 -12.36 -4.65 7.59
N CYS A 293 -11.87 -3.60 6.93
CA CYS A 293 -12.74 -2.74 6.13
C CYS A 293 -13.23 -3.58 4.95
N THR A 294 -14.54 -3.81 4.87
CA THR A 294 -15.19 -4.27 3.64
C THR A 294 -16.27 -3.25 3.31
N GLU A 295 -16.18 -2.67 2.11
CA GLU A 295 -17.10 -1.70 1.52
C GLU A 295 -18.58 -1.95 1.88
N VAL A 296 -19.25 -0.90 2.36
CA VAL A 296 -20.68 -0.69 2.15
C VAL A 296 -20.81 0.26 0.98
N GLN A 297 -21.10 -0.28 -0.21
CA GLN A 297 -21.67 0.53 -1.29
C GLN A 297 -23.11 0.88 -0.90
N ILE A 298 -23.52 2.11 -1.20
CA ILE A 298 -24.90 2.63 -1.06
C ILE A 298 -25.87 1.72 -1.81
#